data_AF-A0A8T7BST2-F1
#
_entry.id   AF-A0A8T7BST2-F1
#
_cell.length_a   1.000
_cell.length_b   1.000
_cell.length_c   1.000
_cell.angle_alpha   90.00
_cell.angle_beta   90.00
_cell.angle_gamma   90.00
#
_symmetry.space_group_name_H-M   'P 1'
#
loop_
_entity.id
_entity.type
_entity.pdbx_description
1 polymer ?
#
loop_
_entity_poly.entity_id
_entity_poly.type
_entity_poly.pdbx_seq_one_letter_code
_entity_poly.pdbx_strand_id
1 'polypeptide(L)'
;KLIWLVREQRSNRGVTLGQIETVADRITRFYRERGFILAKAYIPRQEVRDGIVTLTLLLGVLGEVEVIGNSLYDDEDLSSIFDDWYTKPVTADVIEENLYLINDYPGVVSTGFFEPGSQVGDTKLNINVQNEQQFEYNMRFDNHGSELTGEYRLYGEAKINNLLGNADQLQFAGLFTFDPDNTDYAQLRYSSRVFSPRFELSAGFSNNDFVLGAGNSESIDNLELSGTTRQSDITATYRFRRSRLKSFYGIVKHEKIESELRIGALDNLGDAGLDDVCRKYQPDICIRSARRRKYNIAPG
;
A
#
# COMPACT_ATOMS: atom_id res chain seq x y z
N LYS A 1 -34.79 27.02 -45.41
CA LYS A 1 -34.07 28.27 -45.77
C LYS A 1 -33.20 28.81 -44.62
N LEU A 2 -33.73 28.97 -43.40
CA LEU A 2 -32.96 29.50 -42.24
C LEU A 2 -31.73 28.66 -41.84
N ILE A 3 -31.85 27.33 -41.84
CA ILE A 3 -30.74 26.41 -41.50
C ILE A 3 -29.59 26.48 -42.52
N TRP A 4 -29.91 26.75 -43.79
CA TRP A 4 -28.93 26.89 -44.87
C TRP A 4 -28.24 28.25 -44.79
N LEU A 5 -28.99 29.34 -44.54
CA LEU A 5 -28.46 30.68 -44.25
C LEU A 5 -27.56 30.73 -43.01
N VAL A 6 -27.85 29.94 -41.96
CA VAL A 6 -27.01 29.85 -40.74
C VAL A 6 -25.73 29.04 -41.00
N ARG A 7 -25.78 27.99 -41.85
CA ARG A 7 -24.58 27.24 -42.28
C ARG A 7 -23.70 28.08 -43.22
N GLU A 8 -24.31 28.82 -44.14
CA GLU A 8 -23.64 29.69 -45.09
C GLU A 8 -23.05 30.95 -44.41
N GLN A 9 -23.76 31.56 -43.44
CA GLN A 9 -23.18 32.61 -42.58
C GLN A 9 -22.05 32.11 -41.69
N ARG A 10 -22.08 30.85 -41.23
CA ARG A 10 -20.95 30.24 -40.50
C ARG A 10 -19.77 29.97 -41.44
N SER A 11 -20.02 29.62 -42.69
CA SER A 11 -18.98 29.46 -43.72
C SER A 11 -18.37 30.81 -44.16
N ASN A 12 -19.14 31.90 -44.14
CA ASN A 12 -18.69 33.25 -44.55
C ASN A 12 -18.03 34.07 -43.43
N ARG A 13 -18.03 33.61 -42.18
CA ARG A 13 -17.46 34.36 -41.04
C ARG A 13 -16.00 34.05 -40.74
N GLY A 14 -15.37 33.16 -41.50
CA GLY A 14 -14.02 32.66 -41.20
C GLY A 14 -13.97 31.90 -39.87
N VAL A 15 -12.82 31.32 -39.56
CA VAL A 15 -12.56 30.71 -38.25
C VAL A 15 -11.71 31.68 -37.44
N THR A 16 -12.17 32.09 -36.27
CA THR A 16 -11.39 32.98 -35.40
C THR A 16 -10.35 32.19 -34.62
N LEU A 17 -9.26 32.85 -34.19
CA LEU A 17 -8.26 32.23 -33.32
C LEU A 17 -8.91 31.58 -32.08
N GLY A 18 -9.85 32.27 -31.43
CA GLY A 18 -10.57 31.74 -30.27
C GLY A 18 -11.41 30.48 -30.57
N GLN A 19 -11.91 30.32 -31.80
CA GLN A 19 -12.59 29.08 -32.20
C GLN A 19 -11.61 27.91 -32.34
N ILE A 20 -10.40 28.16 -32.84
CA ILE A 20 -9.34 27.14 -32.95
C ILE A 20 -8.79 26.80 -31.55
N GLU A 21 -8.61 27.79 -30.68
CA GLU A 21 -8.26 27.59 -29.27
C GLU A 21 -9.31 26.72 -28.55
N THR A 22 -10.60 26.93 -28.84
CA THR A 22 -11.67 26.07 -28.32
C THR A 22 -11.52 24.61 -28.78
N VAL A 23 -11.04 24.38 -30.01
CA VAL A 23 -10.72 23.02 -30.49
C VAL A 23 -9.51 22.45 -29.73
N ALA A 24 -8.45 23.23 -29.55
CA ALA A 24 -7.27 22.83 -28.79
C ALA A 24 -7.62 22.47 -27.33
N ASP A 25 -8.50 23.25 -26.68
CA ASP A 25 -8.96 22.97 -25.33
C ASP A 25 -9.83 21.72 -25.24
N ARG A 26 -10.64 21.44 -26.28
CA ARG A 26 -11.39 20.18 -26.37
C ARG A 26 -10.47 18.97 -26.51
N ILE A 27 -9.43 19.06 -27.35
CA ILE A 27 -8.41 18.01 -27.48
C ILE A 27 -7.70 17.81 -26.15
N THR A 28 -7.24 18.90 -25.52
CA THR A 28 -6.60 18.87 -24.20
C THR A 28 -7.47 18.16 -23.17
N ARG A 29 -8.75 18.53 -23.08
CA ARG A 29 -9.70 17.91 -22.15
C ARG A 29 -9.92 16.42 -22.46
N PHE A 30 -10.05 16.06 -23.73
CA PHE A 30 -10.24 14.67 -24.17
C PHE A 30 -9.12 13.75 -23.67
N TYR A 31 -7.86 14.22 -23.70
CA TYR A 31 -6.70 13.46 -23.21
C TYR A 31 -6.63 13.46 -21.67
N ARG A 32 -6.89 14.60 -21.01
CA ARG A 32 -6.89 14.69 -19.54
C ARG A 32 -7.96 13.80 -18.90
N GLU A 33 -9.16 13.74 -19.49
CA GLU A 33 -10.24 12.83 -19.06
C GLU A 33 -9.86 11.35 -19.20
N ARG A 34 -8.82 11.02 -19.98
CA ARG A 34 -8.26 9.67 -20.15
C ARG A 34 -7.01 9.42 -19.33
N GLY A 35 -6.67 10.33 -18.41
CA GLY A 35 -5.56 10.16 -17.47
C GLY A 35 -4.25 10.84 -17.86
N PHE A 36 -4.14 11.44 -19.06
CA PHE A 36 -2.95 12.22 -19.45
C PHE A 36 -3.01 13.62 -18.83
N ILE A 37 -2.67 13.71 -17.55
CA ILE A 37 -2.87 14.91 -16.72
C ILE A 37 -2.07 16.12 -17.20
N LEU A 38 -0.93 15.89 -17.86
CA LEU A 38 -0.05 16.94 -18.38
C LEU A 38 -0.35 17.29 -19.85
N ALA A 39 -1.34 16.63 -20.47
CA ALA A 39 -1.65 16.88 -21.87
C ALA A 39 -2.02 18.35 -22.12
N LYS A 40 -1.51 18.90 -23.21
CA LYS A 40 -1.83 20.24 -23.73
C LYS A 40 -1.73 20.25 -25.24
N ALA A 41 -2.85 20.51 -25.91
CA ALA A 41 -2.86 20.87 -27.32
C ALA A 41 -2.71 22.40 -27.45
N TYR A 42 -1.89 22.83 -28.40
CA TYR A 42 -1.65 24.23 -28.68
C TYR A 42 -1.38 24.46 -30.17
N ILE A 43 -1.45 25.72 -30.58
CA ILE A 43 -1.19 26.15 -31.95
C ILE A 43 0.25 26.71 -31.97
N PRO A 44 1.23 26.03 -32.58
CA PRO A 44 2.56 26.59 -32.74
C PRO A 44 2.51 27.79 -33.70
N ARG A 45 3.52 28.67 -33.59
CA ARG A 45 3.71 29.75 -34.56
C ARG A 45 3.86 29.17 -35.96
N GLN A 46 2.94 29.52 -36.86
CA GLN A 46 2.90 29.05 -38.24
C GLN A 46 2.28 30.11 -39.15
N GLU A 47 2.62 30.05 -40.44
CA GLU A 47 1.85 30.73 -41.47
C GLU A 47 0.68 29.83 -41.88
N VAL A 48 -0.53 30.37 -41.91
CA VAL A 48 -1.70 29.63 -42.36
C VAL A 48 -1.74 29.67 -43.89
N ARG A 49 -1.46 28.53 -44.52
CA ARG A 49 -1.54 28.34 -45.97
C ARG A 49 -2.72 27.42 -46.29
N ASP A 50 -3.45 27.74 -47.35
CA ASP A 50 -4.61 26.95 -47.82
C ASP A 50 -5.71 26.71 -46.76
N GLY A 51 -5.78 27.56 -45.73
CA GLY A 51 -6.74 27.43 -44.63
C GLY A 51 -6.44 26.27 -43.67
N ILE A 52 -5.26 25.64 -43.75
CA ILE A 52 -4.85 24.56 -42.86
C ILE A 52 -4.16 25.12 -41.63
N VAL A 53 -4.64 24.72 -40.44
CA VAL A 53 -4.03 25.08 -39.16
C VAL A 53 -3.59 23.81 -38.46
N THR A 54 -2.30 23.73 -38.16
CA THR A 54 -1.67 22.60 -37.46
C THR A 54 -1.78 22.81 -35.96
N LEU A 55 -2.27 21.80 -35.24
CA LEU A 55 -2.24 21.76 -33.78
C LEU A 55 -1.21 20.74 -33.33
N THR A 56 -0.41 21.09 -32.33
CA THR A 56 0.55 20.18 -31.68
C THR A 56 -0.01 19.76 -30.33
N LEU A 57 0.06 18.46 -30.03
CA LEU A 57 -0.30 17.90 -28.73
C LEU A 57 0.97 17.49 -27.98
N LEU A 58 1.20 18.09 -26.83
CA LEU A 58 2.18 17.62 -25.87
C LEU A 58 1.44 16.76 -24.85
N LEU A 59 1.94 15.54 -24.60
CA LEU A 59 1.37 14.68 -23.57
C LEU A 59 2.01 14.90 -22.19
N GLY A 60 3.18 15.52 -22.15
CA GLY A 60 4.05 15.57 -20.97
C GLY A 60 4.70 14.21 -20.76
N VAL A 61 5.97 14.10 -21.11
CA VAL A 61 6.74 12.85 -21.02
C VAL A 61 7.61 12.90 -19.77
N LEU A 62 7.75 11.79 -19.06
CA LEU A 62 8.64 11.74 -17.90
C LEU A 62 10.10 11.74 -18.37
N GLY A 63 10.80 12.84 -18.13
CA GLY A 63 12.21 13.00 -18.49
C GLY A 63 13.14 12.83 -17.31
N GLU A 64 12.72 13.26 -16.13
CA GLU A 64 13.55 13.34 -14.93
C GLU A 64 12.73 12.97 -13.69
N VAL A 65 13.38 12.31 -12.72
CA VAL A 65 12.84 12.06 -11.38
C VAL A 65 13.85 12.55 -10.37
N GLU A 66 13.42 13.39 -9.44
CA GLU A 66 14.25 13.87 -8.33
C GLU A 66 13.57 13.52 -7.01
N VAL A 67 14.37 13.08 -6.03
CA VAL A 67 13.92 12.80 -4.68
C VAL A 67 14.35 13.96 -3.79
N ILE A 68 13.44 14.42 -2.94
CA ILE A 68 13.67 15.58 -2.08
C ILE A 68 13.23 15.22 -0.66
N GLY A 69 14.09 15.48 0.32
CA GLY A 69 13.75 15.38 1.75
C GLY A 69 13.91 14.01 2.37
N ASN A 70 14.45 13.04 1.63
CA ASN A 70 14.86 11.73 2.15
C ASN A 70 16.18 11.82 2.94
N SER A 71 16.32 10.90 3.87
CA SER A 71 17.43 10.81 4.83
C SER A 71 17.71 9.37 5.28
N LEU A 72 16.68 8.52 5.27
CA LEU A 72 16.71 7.10 5.64
C LEU A 72 16.82 6.20 4.41
N TYR A 73 16.20 6.60 3.28
CA TYR A 73 16.25 5.88 2.01
C TYR A 73 17.15 6.64 1.03
N ASP A 74 17.90 5.91 0.20
CA ASP A 74 18.71 6.53 -0.83
C ASP A 74 17.81 7.04 -1.98
N ASP A 75 18.23 8.08 -2.70
CA ASP A 75 17.47 8.64 -3.82
C ASP A 75 17.10 7.55 -4.82
N GLU A 76 18.06 6.68 -5.14
CA GLU A 76 17.92 5.59 -6.11
C GLU A 76 16.84 4.57 -5.70
N ASP A 77 16.69 4.28 -4.40
CA ASP A 77 15.68 3.35 -3.90
C ASP A 77 14.25 3.82 -4.21
N LEU A 78 14.06 5.14 -4.26
CA LEU A 78 12.77 5.79 -4.49
C LEU A 78 12.57 6.16 -5.96
N SER A 79 13.62 6.62 -6.65
CA SER A 79 13.54 7.02 -8.06
C SER A 79 13.47 5.82 -9.01
N SER A 80 14.17 4.73 -8.72
CA SER A 80 14.22 3.53 -9.60
C SER A 80 12.85 2.90 -9.87
N ILE A 81 11.87 3.16 -9.01
CA ILE A 81 10.46 2.76 -9.19
C ILE A 81 9.88 3.34 -10.49
N PHE A 82 10.45 4.44 -10.97
CA PHE A 82 10.04 5.12 -12.20
C PHE A 82 10.90 4.79 -13.42
N ASP A 83 11.90 3.90 -13.32
CA ASP A 83 12.83 3.61 -14.43
C ASP A 83 12.14 3.15 -15.71
N ASP A 84 11.15 2.27 -15.56
CA ASP A 84 10.34 1.78 -16.68
C ASP A 84 9.45 2.88 -17.30
N TRP A 85 9.36 4.06 -16.71
CA TRP A 85 8.47 5.15 -17.12
C TRP A 85 9.20 6.33 -17.79
N TYR A 86 10.53 6.36 -17.78
CA TYR A 86 11.28 7.34 -18.56
C TYR A 86 10.89 7.29 -20.04
N THR A 87 10.83 8.47 -20.66
CA THR A 87 10.43 8.69 -22.06
C THR A 87 9.00 8.29 -22.41
N LYS A 88 8.18 7.90 -21.42
CA LYS A 88 6.75 7.60 -21.60
C LYS A 88 5.86 8.77 -21.18
N PRO A 89 4.68 8.94 -21.80
CA PRO A 89 3.70 9.92 -21.36
C PRO A 89 3.29 9.72 -19.90
N VAL A 90 3.25 10.82 -19.15
CA VAL A 90 2.80 10.84 -17.76
C VAL A 90 1.29 10.64 -17.71
N THR A 91 0.86 9.64 -16.93
CA THR A 91 -0.56 9.39 -16.67
C THR A 91 -0.84 9.33 -15.17
N ALA A 92 -2.04 9.76 -14.76
CA ALA A 92 -2.45 9.77 -13.35
C ALA A 92 -2.30 8.39 -12.70
N ASP A 93 -2.82 7.35 -13.36
CA ASP A 93 -2.83 5.98 -12.82
C ASP A 93 -1.42 5.47 -12.52
N VAL A 94 -0.48 5.71 -13.44
CA VAL A 94 0.92 5.28 -13.31
C VAL A 94 1.61 5.99 -12.16
N ILE A 95 1.47 7.31 -12.09
CA ILE A 95 2.15 8.11 -11.07
C ILE A 95 1.56 7.82 -9.69
N GLU A 96 0.23 7.75 -9.58
CA GLU A 96 -0.47 7.42 -8.34
C GLU A 96 -0.03 6.04 -7.84
N GLU A 97 -0.01 5.03 -8.71
CA GLU A 97 0.38 3.67 -8.33
C GLU A 97 1.83 3.61 -7.82
N ASN A 98 2.78 4.20 -8.54
CA ASN A 98 4.18 4.17 -8.15
C ASN A 98 4.47 4.99 -6.87
N LEU A 99 3.81 6.14 -6.68
CA LEU A 99 3.86 6.86 -5.40
C LEU A 99 3.27 6.03 -4.26
N TYR A 100 2.24 5.22 -4.50
CA TYR A 100 1.75 4.30 -3.48
C TYR A 100 2.72 3.15 -3.19
N LEU A 101 3.51 2.69 -4.16
CA LEU A 101 4.56 1.70 -3.91
C LEU A 101 5.67 2.28 -3.02
N ILE A 102 6.07 3.54 -3.27
CA ILE A 102 6.97 4.29 -2.37
C ILE A 102 6.38 4.39 -0.97
N ASN A 103 5.12 4.81 -0.84
CA ASN A 103 4.46 4.95 0.46
C ASN A 103 4.15 3.60 1.13
N ASP A 104 4.34 2.47 0.44
CA ASP A 104 4.30 1.17 1.08
C ASP A 104 5.68 0.82 1.70
N TYR A 105 6.76 1.59 1.46
CA TYR A 105 8.05 1.39 2.13
C TYR A 105 7.94 1.72 3.63
N PRO A 106 8.57 0.93 4.52
CA PRO A 106 8.45 1.10 5.96
C PRO A 106 8.82 2.51 6.46
N GLY A 107 7.89 3.17 7.17
CA GLY A 107 8.14 4.49 7.77
C GLY A 107 8.18 5.67 6.79
N VAL A 108 7.92 5.48 5.49
CA VAL A 108 7.95 6.55 4.47
C VAL A 108 6.58 7.20 4.31
N VAL A 109 6.57 8.53 4.25
CA VAL A 109 5.44 9.32 3.77
C VAL A 109 5.94 10.27 2.69
N SER A 110 5.40 10.14 1.47
CA SER A 110 5.83 10.94 0.33
C SER A 110 4.67 11.41 -0.55
N THR A 111 4.89 12.53 -1.24
CA THR A 111 4.00 13.08 -2.27
C THR A 111 4.79 13.34 -3.55
N GLY A 112 4.08 13.48 -4.67
CA GLY A 112 4.69 13.83 -5.95
C GLY A 112 4.16 15.16 -6.49
N PHE A 113 5.04 15.94 -7.11
CA PHE A 113 4.64 17.11 -7.90
C PHE A 113 5.48 17.23 -9.17
N PHE A 114 4.97 17.95 -10.16
CA PHE A 114 5.61 18.09 -11.46
C PHE A 114 6.19 19.48 -11.67
N GLU A 115 7.32 19.52 -12.34
CA GLU A 115 7.96 20.72 -12.85
C GLU A 115 8.28 20.56 -14.35
N PRO A 116 8.45 21.67 -15.10
CA PRO A 116 8.96 21.59 -16.46
C PRO A 116 10.31 20.86 -16.51
N GLY A 117 10.47 19.91 -17.42
CA GLY A 117 11.74 19.20 -17.63
C GLY A 117 12.75 20.02 -18.44
N SER A 118 13.91 19.42 -18.72
CA SER A 118 14.98 20.07 -19.48
C SER A 118 14.68 20.27 -20.98
N GLN A 119 13.80 19.47 -21.59
CA GLN A 119 13.41 19.58 -23.00
C GLN A 119 11.92 19.94 -23.19
N VAL A 120 11.58 20.47 -24.37
CA VAL A 120 10.19 20.78 -24.71
C VAL A 120 9.36 19.50 -24.80
N GLY A 121 8.34 19.41 -23.95
CA GLY A 121 7.48 18.22 -23.86
C GLY A 121 7.87 17.28 -22.72
N ASP A 122 9.04 17.49 -22.10
CA ASP A 122 9.48 16.74 -20.93
C ASP A 122 8.93 17.34 -19.64
N THR A 123 8.91 16.50 -18.61
CA THR A 123 8.47 16.83 -17.27
C THR A 123 9.40 16.17 -16.28
N LYS A 124 9.73 16.92 -15.23
CA LYS A 124 10.41 16.42 -14.04
C LYS A 124 9.38 16.06 -12.96
N LEU A 125 9.45 14.85 -12.43
CA LEU A 125 8.69 14.42 -11.26
C LEU A 125 9.56 14.60 -10.01
N ASN A 126 9.09 15.41 -9.08
CA ASN A 126 9.71 15.57 -7.77
C ASN A 126 8.97 14.68 -6.75
N ILE A 127 9.67 13.70 -6.19
CA ILE A 127 9.23 12.87 -5.08
C ILE A 127 9.60 13.60 -3.80
N ASN A 128 8.62 14.23 -3.17
CA ASN A 128 8.78 14.97 -1.94
C ASN A 128 8.51 14.06 -0.74
N VAL A 129 9.58 13.58 -0.11
CA VAL A 129 9.52 12.81 1.12
C VAL A 129 9.24 13.76 2.29
N GLN A 130 8.06 13.59 2.88
CA GLN A 130 7.57 14.45 3.95
C GLN A 130 8.03 13.96 5.33
N ASN A 131 8.20 12.66 5.49
CA ASN A 131 8.60 12.04 6.75
C ASN A 131 9.19 10.66 6.49
N GLU A 132 10.25 10.34 7.23
CA GLU A 132 10.84 9.01 7.33
C GLU A 132 11.07 8.70 8.81
N GLN A 133 10.53 7.57 9.26
CA GLN A 133 10.71 7.12 10.63
C GLN A 133 11.51 5.84 10.64
N GLN A 134 12.74 5.89 11.13
CA GLN A 134 13.56 4.69 11.32
C GLN A 134 13.05 3.85 12.48
N PHE A 135 12.52 4.48 13.53
CA PHE A 135 12.03 3.80 14.72
C PHE A 135 10.57 4.17 14.98
N GLU A 136 9.72 3.16 15.12
CA GLU A 136 8.33 3.32 15.55
C GLU A 136 8.08 2.45 16.78
N TYR A 137 7.27 2.92 17.72
CA TYR A 137 6.87 2.12 18.86
C TYR A 137 5.45 2.44 19.30
N ASN A 138 4.79 1.46 19.90
CA ASN A 138 3.47 1.58 20.49
C ASN A 138 3.44 0.82 21.81
N MET A 139 2.84 1.41 22.84
CA MET A 139 2.53 0.73 24.08
C MET A 139 1.08 0.99 24.43
N ARG A 140 0.36 -0.06 24.84
CA ARG A 140 -1.04 0.01 25.24
C ARG A 140 -1.25 -0.77 26.53
N PHE A 141 -1.92 -0.13 27.48
CA PHE A 141 -2.44 -0.78 28.67
C PHE A 141 -3.97 -0.72 28.64
N ASP A 142 -4.64 -1.87 28.78
CA ASP A 142 -6.10 -1.96 28.75
C ASP A 142 -6.63 -3.01 29.72
N ASN A 143 -7.93 -2.94 30.05
CA ASN A 143 -8.65 -3.91 30.87
C ASN A 143 -9.70 -4.70 30.08
N HIS A 144 -9.46 -4.91 28.78
CA HIS A 144 -10.39 -5.60 27.88
C HIS A 144 -10.02 -7.08 27.69
N GLY A 145 -9.24 -7.64 28.61
CA GLY A 145 -9.02 -9.08 28.69
C GLY A 145 -10.21 -9.78 29.34
N SER A 146 -10.08 -11.06 29.63
CA SER A 146 -11.16 -11.85 30.26
C SER A 146 -10.74 -12.30 31.65
N GLU A 147 -11.70 -12.52 32.55
CA GLU A 147 -11.46 -13.07 33.89
C GLU A 147 -10.63 -14.36 33.86
N LEU A 148 -10.68 -15.15 32.77
CA LEU A 148 -9.98 -16.42 32.64
C LEU A 148 -8.57 -16.30 32.02
N THR A 149 -8.30 -15.24 31.26
CA THR A 149 -7.06 -15.07 30.48
C THR A 149 -6.25 -13.85 30.93
N GLY A 150 -6.69 -13.17 31.99
CA GLY A 150 -6.17 -11.89 32.45
C GLY A 150 -7.01 -10.72 31.98
N GLU A 151 -7.58 -9.97 32.93
CA GLU A 151 -8.41 -8.79 32.67
C GLU A 151 -7.57 -7.62 32.15
N TYR A 152 -6.42 -7.38 32.78
CA TYR A 152 -5.51 -6.30 32.42
C TYR A 152 -4.45 -6.80 31.45
N ARG A 153 -4.09 -5.96 30.48
CA ARG A 153 -3.16 -6.32 29.40
C ARG A 153 -2.20 -5.19 29.13
N LEU A 154 -0.91 -5.52 29.05
CA LEU A 154 0.14 -4.65 28.54
C LEU A 154 0.61 -5.17 27.18
N TYR A 155 0.32 -4.42 26.12
CA TYR A 155 0.82 -4.66 24.77
C TYR A 155 1.93 -3.67 24.44
N GLY A 156 3.02 -4.14 23.85
CA GLY A 156 4.10 -3.33 23.34
C GLY A 156 4.51 -3.78 21.94
N GLU A 157 4.81 -2.83 21.07
CA GLU A 157 5.36 -3.06 19.74
C GLU A 157 6.47 -2.07 19.45
N ALA A 158 7.55 -2.54 18.81
CA ALA A 158 8.62 -1.71 18.28
C ALA A 158 8.98 -2.16 16.87
N LYS A 159 9.26 -1.20 15.98
CA LYS A 159 9.68 -1.43 14.60
C LYS A 159 10.94 -0.64 14.30
N ILE A 160 11.84 -1.28 13.55
CA ILE A 160 13.04 -0.67 12.98
C ILE A 160 12.90 -0.77 11.47
N ASN A 161 12.76 0.37 10.81
CA ASN A 161 12.55 0.52 9.38
C ASN A 161 13.87 0.80 8.66
N ASN A 162 14.01 0.23 7.48
CA ASN A 162 15.18 0.31 6.60
C ASN A 162 16.51 0.03 7.33
N LEU A 163 16.54 -1.03 8.14
CA LEU A 163 17.72 -1.40 8.93
C LEU A 163 18.92 -1.79 8.04
N LEU A 164 18.66 -2.48 6.93
CA LEU A 164 19.69 -2.95 6.00
C LEU A 164 19.74 -2.16 4.69
N GLY A 165 18.94 -1.09 4.55
CA GLY A 165 18.91 -0.26 3.35
C GLY A 165 18.21 -0.92 2.15
N ASN A 166 17.33 -1.90 2.36
CA ASN A 166 16.63 -2.62 1.29
C ASN A 166 15.10 -2.60 1.47
N ALA A 167 14.60 -1.47 1.99
CA ALA A 167 13.20 -1.27 2.38
C ALA A 167 12.68 -2.39 3.29
N ASP A 168 13.50 -2.78 4.25
CA ASP A 168 13.18 -3.78 5.26
C ASP A 168 12.55 -3.20 6.53
N GLN A 169 11.93 -4.09 7.31
CA GLN A 169 11.38 -3.79 8.63
C GLN A 169 11.63 -4.97 9.55
N LEU A 170 12.20 -4.68 10.72
CA LEU A 170 12.28 -5.59 11.84
C LEU A 170 11.24 -5.16 12.89
N GLN A 171 10.37 -6.08 13.29
CA GLN A 171 9.27 -5.83 14.21
C GLN A 171 9.36 -6.77 15.41
N PHE A 172 9.22 -6.19 16.60
CA PHE A 172 9.08 -6.90 17.86
C PHE A 172 7.72 -6.55 18.46
N ALA A 173 6.99 -7.54 18.95
CA ALA A 173 5.75 -7.32 19.68
C ALA A 173 5.66 -8.23 20.90
N GLY A 174 5.00 -7.76 21.95
CA GLY A 174 4.77 -8.49 23.18
C GLY A 174 3.41 -8.15 23.79
N LEU A 175 2.81 -9.12 24.44
CA LEU A 175 1.59 -8.96 25.23
C LEU A 175 1.76 -9.74 26.54
N PHE A 176 1.53 -9.06 27.65
CA PHE A 176 1.53 -9.62 29.00
C PHE A 176 0.18 -9.36 29.65
N THR A 177 -0.33 -10.32 30.40
CA THR A 177 -1.62 -10.19 31.08
C THR A 177 -1.47 -10.13 32.60
N PHE A 178 -2.43 -9.52 33.27
CA PHE A 178 -2.47 -9.45 34.73
C PHE A 178 -3.90 -9.65 35.20
N ASP A 179 -4.02 -10.24 36.39
CA ASP A 179 -5.28 -10.53 37.06
C ASP A 179 -6.27 -11.34 36.19
N PRO A 180 -6.02 -12.64 35.96
CA PRO A 180 -4.80 -13.42 36.24
C PRO A 180 -3.66 -13.24 35.21
N ASP A 181 -2.44 -13.64 35.56
CA ASP A 181 -1.29 -13.69 34.64
C ASP A 181 -1.30 -15.01 33.84
N ASN A 182 -2.19 -15.06 32.85
CA ASN A 182 -2.58 -16.31 32.18
C ASN A 182 -2.29 -16.31 30.68
N THR A 183 -1.71 -15.27 30.11
CA THR A 183 -1.32 -15.22 28.70
C THR A 183 -0.10 -14.33 28.49
N ASP A 184 0.93 -14.92 27.92
CA ASP A 184 2.13 -14.23 27.46
C ASP A 184 2.35 -14.50 25.98
N TYR A 185 2.53 -13.44 25.21
CA TYR A 185 2.82 -13.53 23.79
C TYR A 185 4.02 -12.69 23.42
N ALA A 186 4.88 -13.24 22.57
CA ALA A 186 6.00 -12.53 21.98
C ALA A 186 6.13 -12.86 20.50
N GLN A 187 6.52 -11.88 19.69
CA GLN A 187 6.72 -12.05 18.26
C GLN A 187 7.95 -11.28 17.77
N LEU A 188 8.64 -11.90 16.83
CA LEU A 188 9.67 -11.31 16.00
C LEU A 188 9.28 -11.48 14.52
N ARG A 189 9.34 -10.41 13.73
CA ARG A 189 9.10 -10.48 12.29
C ARG A 189 10.12 -9.63 11.54
N TYR A 190 10.65 -10.18 10.46
CA TYR A 190 11.48 -9.47 9.50
C TYR A 190 10.80 -9.49 8.15
N SER A 191 10.74 -8.35 7.46
CA SER A 191 10.24 -8.25 6.08
C SER A 191 11.15 -7.38 5.24
N SER A 192 11.30 -7.68 3.95
CA SER A 192 12.14 -6.93 3.02
C SER A 192 11.55 -6.90 1.62
N ARG A 193 11.88 -5.84 0.86
CA ARG A 193 11.51 -5.64 -0.55
C ARG A 193 12.70 -5.61 -1.49
N VAL A 194 13.80 -6.25 -1.08
CA VAL A 194 15.09 -6.28 -1.80
C VAL A 194 15.01 -6.64 -3.30
N PHE A 195 14.00 -7.39 -3.74
CA PHE A 195 13.89 -7.81 -5.15
C PHE A 195 13.07 -6.86 -6.02
N SER A 196 12.07 -6.20 -5.45
CA SER A 196 11.15 -5.33 -6.18
C SER A 196 10.27 -4.54 -5.21
N PRO A 197 9.92 -3.28 -5.52
CA PRO A 197 8.93 -2.50 -4.76
C PRO A 197 7.57 -3.19 -4.63
N ARG A 198 7.27 -4.13 -5.55
CA ARG A 198 6.01 -4.89 -5.57
C ARG A 198 6.08 -6.20 -4.80
N PHE A 199 7.27 -6.71 -4.50
CA PHE A 199 7.46 -8.03 -3.89
C PHE A 199 8.03 -7.89 -2.48
N GLU A 200 7.27 -8.37 -1.50
CA GLU A 200 7.67 -8.37 -0.09
C GLU A 200 7.82 -9.80 0.39
N LEU A 201 9.01 -10.13 0.91
CA LEU A 201 9.27 -11.40 1.57
C LEU A 201 9.38 -11.14 3.07
N SER A 202 8.70 -11.95 3.87
CA SER A 202 8.75 -11.85 5.32
C SER A 202 8.91 -13.20 5.99
N ALA A 203 9.58 -13.21 7.13
CA ALA A 203 9.70 -14.34 8.02
C ALA A 203 9.33 -13.92 9.43
N GLY A 204 8.59 -14.76 10.14
CA GLY A 204 8.11 -14.48 11.48
C GLY A 204 8.31 -15.67 12.41
N PHE A 205 8.49 -15.37 13.70
CA PHE A 205 8.42 -16.31 14.79
C PHE A 205 7.57 -15.71 15.91
N SER A 206 6.71 -16.50 16.53
CA SER A 206 5.95 -16.09 17.71
C SER A 206 5.79 -17.24 18.70
N ASN A 207 5.76 -16.89 19.98
CA ASN A 207 5.45 -17.80 21.08
C ASN A 207 4.24 -17.25 21.83
N ASN A 208 3.32 -18.13 22.19
CA ASN A 208 2.14 -17.82 22.97
C ASN A 208 1.97 -18.87 24.07
N ASP A 209 2.12 -18.48 25.32
CA ASP A 209 1.90 -19.31 26.48
C ASP A 209 0.57 -18.89 27.13
N PHE A 210 -0.29 -19.85 27.46
CA PHE A 210 -1.57 -19.56 28.08
C PHE A 210 -2.00 -20.58 29.12
N VAL A 211 -2.82 -20.13 30.06
CA VAL A 211 -3.51 -20.95 31.07
C VAL A 211 -4.98 -20.54 31.12
N LEU A 212 -5.88 -21.52 31.07
CA LEU A 212 -7.34 -21.36 31.13
C LEU A 212 -7.87 -22.24 32.27
N GLY A 213 -8.79 -21.71 33.07
CA GLY A 213 -9.55 -22.50 34.06
C GLY A 213 -9.07 -22.41 35.51
N ALA A 214 -8.14 -21.53 35.84
CA ALA A 214 -7.84 -21.24 37.24
C ALA A 214 -8.81 -20.17 37.78
N GLY A 215 -9.90 -20.62 38.41
CA GLY A 215 -10.79 -19.79 39.21
C GLY A 215 -12.08 -19.34 38.51
N ASN A 216 -13.22 -19.75 39.09
CA ASN A 216 -14.53 -19.07 39.14
C ASN A 216 -15.72 -19.92 38.63
N SER A 217 -15.58 -21.23 38.42
CA SER A 217 -16.74 -22.09 38.18
C SER A 217 -16.55 -23.48 38.79
N GLU A 218 -17.38 -23.81 39.79
CA GLU A 218 -17.41 -25.10 40.51
C GLU A 218 -17.54 -26.34 39.60
N SER A 219 -17.83 -26.15 38.30
CA SER A 219 -17.96 -27.23 37.30
C SER A 219 -16.74 -27.43 36.40
N ILE A 220 -15.78 -26.48 36.36
CA ILE A 220 -14.65 -26.46 35.41
C ILE A 220 -13.28 -26.30 36.10
N ASP A 221 -13.23 -25.98 37.40
CA ASP A 221 -11.97 -25.82 38.18
C ASP A 221 -11.03 -27.05 38.16
N ASN A 222 -11.49 -28.22 37.70
CA ASN A 222 -10.67 -29.44 37.58
C ASN A 222 -10.03 -29.65 36.20
N LEU A 223 -10.29 -28.76 35.23
CA LEU A 223 -9.72 -28.80 33.88
C LEU A 223 -8.83 -27.57 33.67
N GLU A 224 -7.69 -27.54 34.36
CA GLU A 224 -6.61 -26.58 34.08
C GLU A 224 -6.08 -26.85 32.67
N LEU A 225 -6.53 -26.06 31.69
CA LEU A 225 -6.08 -26.15 30.31
C LEU A 225 -4.94 -25.15 30.13
N SER A 226 -3.72 -25.65 30.01
CA SER A 226 -2.56 -24.81 29.68
C SER A 226 -1.95 -25.23 28.37
N GLY A 227 -1.26 -24.30 27.71
CA GLY A 227 -0.51 -24.65 26.53
C GLY A 227 0.49 -23.61 26.07
N THR A 228 1.44 -24.10 25.31
CA THR A 228 2.46 -23.30 24.62
C THR A 228 2.27 -23.51 23.13
N THR A 229 2.09 -22.43 22.39
CA THR A 229 2.04 -22.45 20.92
C THR A 229 3.20 -21.65 20.36
N ARG A 230 4.05 -22.32 19.59
CA ARG A 230 5.13 -21.72 18.81
C ARG A 230 4.74 -21.74 17.35
N GLN A 231 4.85 -20.59 16.70
CA GLN A 231 4.57 -20.47 15.27
C GLN A 231 5.78 -19.85 14.57
N SER A 232 6.12 -20.41 13.42
CA SER A 232 7.03 -19.80 12.46
C SER A 232 6.36 -19.72 11.09
N ASP A 233 6.62 -18.66 10.35
CA ASP A 233 6.08 -18.48 9.01
C ASP A 233 7.05 -17.81 8.06
N ILE A 234 6.91 -18.14 6.78
CA ILE A 234 7.49 -17.39 5.67
C ILE A 234 6.34 -16.98 4.76
N THR A 235 6.25 -15.69 4.47
CA THR A 235 5.18 -15.11 3.66
C THR A 235 5.78 -14.29 2.52
N ALA A 236 5.39 -14.60 1.28
CA ALA A 236 5.70 -13.84 0.09
C ALA A 236 4.45 -13.12 -0.42
N THR A 237 4.54 -11.81 -0.62
CA THR A 237 3.44 -10.95 -1.08
C THR A 237 3.81 -10.24 -2.37
N TYR A 238 2.97 -10.33 -3.40
CA TYR A 238 3.15 -9.61 -4.66
C TYR A 238 2.00 -8.64 -4.93
N ARG A 239 2.33 -7.36 -5.17
CA ARG A 239 1.38 -6.27 -5.43
C ARG A 239 1.20 -6.06 -6.93
N PHE A 240 0.16 -6.68 -7.48
CA PHE A 240 -0.20 -6.57 -8.88
C PHE A 240 -0.71 -5.17 -9.26
N ARG A 241 -1.51 -4.54 -8.40
CA ARG A 241 -2.00 -3.17 -8.61
C ARG A 241 -2.17 -2.44 -7.28
N ARG A 242 -1.71 -1.19 -7.21
CA ARG A 242 -1.87 -0.32 -6.05
C ARG A 242 -2.57 0.98 -6.43
N SER A 243 -3.63 1.33 -5.71
CA SER A 243 -4.31 2.63 -5.84
C SER A 243 -5.12 2.93 -4.57
N ARG A 244 -5.63 4.16 -4.46
CA ARG A 244 -6.51 4.58 -3.36
C ARG A 244 -7.82 3.78 -3.29
N LEU A 245 -8.41 3.46 -4.45
CA LEU A 245 -9.76 2.89 -4.54
C LEU A 245 -9.78 1.38 -4.69
N LYS A 246 -8.73 0.80 -5.30
CA LYS A 246 -8.63 -0.64 -5.58
C LYS A 246 -7.17 -1.07 -5.48
N SER A 247 -6.88 -2.02 -4.61
CA SER A 247 -5.58 -2.68 -4.55
C SER A 247 -5.78 -4.19 -4.77
N PHE A 248 -4.87 -4.80 -5.53
CA PHE A 248 -4.89 -6.23 -5.87
C PHE A 248 -3.50 -6.80 -5.60
N TYR A 249 -3.46 -7.85 -4.78
CA TYR A 249 -2.23 -8.50 -4.35
C TYR A 249 -2.45 -10.01 -4.21
N GLY A 250 -1.37 -10.77 -4.30
CA GLY A 250 -1.33 -12.20 -4.02
C GLY A 250 -0.39 -12.47 -2.85
N ILE A 251 -0.72 -13.45 -2.03
CA ILE A 251 0.08 -13.88 -0.88
C ILE A 251 0.29 -15.38 -0.99
N VAL A 252 1.52 -15.84 -0.75
CA VAL A 252 1.85 -17.23 -0.52
C VAL A 252 2.48 -17.32 0.86
N LYS A 253 1.90 -18.14 1.73
CA LYS A 253 2.37 -18.33 3.11
C LYS A 253 2.66 -19.81 3.34
N HIS A 254 3.80 -20.08 3.96
CA HIS A 254 4.11 -21.36 4.58
C HIS A 254 4.23 -21.12 6.09
N GLU A 255 3.55 -21.92 6.89
CA GLU A 255 3.56 -21.80 8.35
C GLU A 255 3.74 -23.16 9.01
N LYS A 256 4.47 -23.17 10.13
CA LYS A 256 4.62 -24.31 11.03
C LYS A 256 4.16 -23.88 12.41
N ILE A 257 3.25 -24.66 13.00
CA ILE A 257 2.69 -24.43 14.32
C ILE A 257 3.00 -25.66 15.17
N GLU A 258 3.64 -25.45 16.30
CA GLU A 258 3.90 -26.46 17.32
C GLU A 258 3.10 -26.07 18.56
N SER A 259 2.21 -26.95 19.03
CA SER A 259 1.36 -26.68 20.18
C SER A 259 1.48 -27.82 21.19
N GLU A 260 1.83 -27.47 22.42
CA GLU A 260 1.81 -28.38 23.56
C GLU A 260 0.59 -28.00 24.42
N LEU A 261 -0.36 -28.92 24.59
CA LEU A 261 -1.56 -28.71 25.40
C LEU A 261 -1.58 -29.67 26.58
N ARG A 262 -1.94 -29.17 27.76
CA ARG A 262 -2.08 -29.92 29.01
C ARG A 262 -3.45 -29.68 29.61
N ILE A 263 -4.06 -30.75 30.13
CA ILE A 263 -5.38 -30.71 30.77
C ILE A 263 -5.26 -31.37 32.16
N GLY A 264 -5.24 -30.55 33.22
CA GLY A 264 -5.08 -31.02 34.61
C GLY A 264 -3.75 -31.76 34.84
N ALA A 265 -3.76 -32.79 35.69
CA ALA A 265 -2.57 -33.60 36.04
C ALA A 265 -2.21 -34.71 35.02
N LEU A 266 -2.83 -34.70 33.83
CA LEU A 266 -2.52 -35.65 32.77
C LEU A 266 -1.37 -35.09 31.92
N ASP A 267 -0.21 -35.73 32.02
CA ASP A 267 0.92 -35.41 31.16
C ASP A 267 0.59 -35.74 29.70
N ASN A 268 0.72 -34.70 28.86
CA ASN A 268 0.81 -34.75 27.41
C ASN A 268 -0.27 -35.61 26.72
N LEU A 269 -1.36 -34.97 26.28
CA LEU A 269 -2.29 -35.56 25.29
C LEU A 269 -1.64 -35.57 23.89
N GLY A 270 -0.39 -36.00 23.81
CA GLY A 270 0.53 -35.83 22.69
C GLY A 270 -0.17 -36.02 21.35
N ASP A 271 -0.03 -35.01 20.49
CA ASP A 271 -0.51 -34.94 19.11
C ASP A 271 -1.85 -35.65 18.83
N ALA A 272 -2.77 -35.65 19.81
CA ALA A 272 -4.07 -36.29 19.69
C ALA A 272 -4.97 -35.41 18.81
N GLY A 273 -4.67 -35.40 17.50
CA GLY A 273 -5.55 -34.87 16.47
C GLY A 273 -5.36 -33.38 16.15
N LEU A 274 -4.14 -32.89 16.06
CA LEU A 274 -3.75 -32.18 14.85
C LEU A 274 -2.80 -33.08 14.04
N ASP A 275 -3.13 -34.39 13.95
CA ASP A 275 -2.78 -35.23 12.81
C ASP A 275 -2.76 -34.35 11.57
N ASP A 276 -1.76 -34.55 10.73
CA ASP A 276 -1.60 -34.11 9.33
C ASP A 276 -2.94 -34.07 8.54
N VAL A 277 -3.87 -33.22 8.95
CA VAL A 277 -4.69 -32.46 8.07
C VAL A 277 -3.69 -31.44 7.55
N CYS A 278 -2.85 -31.91 6.62
CA CYS A 278 -2.79 -31.28 5.31
C CYS A 278 -4.23 -30.93 4.92
N ARG A 279 -4.79 -29.87 5.53
CA ARG A 279 -5.70 -29.02 4.85
C ARG A 279 -4.82 -28.60 3.70
N LYS A 280 -5.03 -29.23 2.55
CA LYS A 280 -4.88 -28.55 1.28
C LYS A 280 -5.72 -27.29 1.40
N TYR A 281 -5.20 -26.29 2.10
CA TYR A 281 -5.22 -24.96 1.56
C TYR A 281 -4.53 -25.17 0.22
N GLN A 282 -5.35 -25.40 -0.81
CA GLN A 282 -5.01 -24.91 -2.14
C GLN A 282 -4.30 -23.60 -1.90
N PRO A 283 -3.12 -23.33 -2.48
CA PRO A 283 -2.40 -22.09 -2.25
C PRO A 283 -3.44 -20.99 -2.23
N ASP A 284 -3.70 -20.42 -1.05
CA ASP A 284 -4.80 -19.49 -0.88
C ASP A 284 -4.32 -18.27 -1.64
N ILE A 285 -4.61 -18.25 -2.95
CA ILE A 285 -4.56 -17.07 -3.78
C ILE A 285 -5.70 -16.22 -3.22
N CYS A 286 -5.44 -15.60 -2.08
CA CYS A 286 -6.37 -14.75 -1.39
C CYS A 286 -6.33 -13.42 -2.13
N ILE A 287 -7.11 -13.36 -3.21
CA ILE A 287 -7.39 -12.13 -3.95
C ILE A 287 -8.28 -11.28 -3.06
N ARG A 288 -7.67 -10.44 -2.22
CA ARG A 288 -8.40 -9.48 -1.41
C ARG A 288 -8.49 -8.15 -2.15
N SER A 289 -9.69 -7.82 -2.63
CA SER A 289 -9.99 -6.45 -3.10
C SER A 289 -10.53 -5.63 -1.93
N ALA A 290 -9.73 -4.72 -1.38
CA ALA A 290 -10.25 -3.75 -0.41
C ALA A 290 -11.00 -2.62 -1.14
N ARG A 291 -12.31 -2.46 -0.85
CA ARG A 291 -13.07 -1.23 -1.19
C ARG A 291 -13.47 -0.56 0.13
N ARG A 292 -12.87 0.60 0.45
CA ARG A 292 -13.38 1.44 1.56
C ARG A 292 -14.71 2.06 1.14
N ARG A 293 -15.81 1.75 1.85
CA ARG A 293 -17.06 2.53 1.80
C ARG A 293 -16.85 3.81 2.61
N LYS A 294 -17.15 4.96 2.03
CA LYS A 294 -17.24 6.23 2.75
C LYS A 294 -18.43 6.16 3.70
N TYR A 295 -18.19 6.25 5.01
CA TYR A 295 -19.23 6.59 5.97
C TYR A 295 -19.24 8.11 6.11
N ASN A 296 -20.34 8.75 5.71
CA ASN A 296 -20.62 10.13 6.09
C ASN A 296 -21.06 10.11 7.55
N ILE A 297 -20.26 10.70 8.43
CA ILE A 297 -20.69 11.05 9.78
C ILE A 297 -21.41 12.39 9.67
N ALA A 298 -22.71 12.42 9.94
CA ALA A 298 -23.44 13.67 10.12
C ALA A 298 -23.06 14.29 11.49
N PRO A 299 -22.91 15.62 11.59
CA PRO A 299 -22.63 16.26 12.86
C PRO A 299 -23.87 16.25 13.75
N GLY A 300 -23.68 15.83 15.00
CA GLY A 300 -24.59 16.13 16.11
C GLY A 300 -24.21 17.43 16.79
#